data_AF-A0A0N4VI11-F1
#
_entry.id   AF-A0A0N4VI11-F1
#
_cell.length_a   1.000
_cell.length_b   1.000
_cell.length_c   1.000
_cell.angle_alpha   90.00
_cell.angle_beta   90.00
_cell.angle_gamma   90.00
#
_symmetry.space_group_name_H-M   'P 1'
#
loop_
_entity.id
_entity.type
_entity.pdbx_description
1 polymer ?
#
loop_
_entity_poly.entity_id
_entity_poly.type
_entity_poly.pdbx_seq_one_letter_code
_entity_poly.pdbx_strand_id
1 'polypeptide(L)'
;MEKLLFRVKLQVLNCVTDLGTVVPLGTNSFVEDGTEYSCMNNQDDNDDFGSGVEDRTDECNNGEYVLNNFVFSCPKKRIIGCVDKNGNVVYKGYFVLSNDQLNYCRIVNRGMNAEILYKGRILGCYVGGAHDNINNQSFHKPKDAEWIIGNADVRCTAHGIQTLRFFSFVLLFHRF
;
A
#
# COMPACT_ATOMS: atom_id res chain seq x y z
N MET A 1 35.51 -15.79 -4.02
CA MET A 1 34.92 -14.87 -3.04
C MET A 1 33.55 -15.38 -2.66
N GLU A 2 33.45 -16.17 -1.59
CA GLU A 2 32.18 -16.58 -0.99
C GLU A 2 31.53 -15.37 -0.30
N LYS A 3 30.28 -15.06 -0.65
CA LYS A 3 29.48 -14.04 0.05
C LYS A 3 28.71 -14.73 1.18
N LEU A 4 29.07 -14.41 2.43
CA LEU A 4 28.27 -14.77 3.60
C LEU A 4 26.88 -14.14 3.49
N LEU A 5 25.86 -15.00 3.47
CA LEU A 5 24.45 -14.66 3.45
C LEU A 5 23.95 -14.61 4.91
N PHE A 6 23.80 -13.41 5.48
CA PHE A 6 23.13 -13.28 6.78
C PHE A 6 21.64 -13.53 6.59
N ARG A 7 21.18 -14.75 6.92
CA ARG A 7 19.76 -15.08 7.09
C ARG A 7 19.31 -14.59 8.46
N VAL A 8 18.62 -13.47 8.53
CA VAL A 8 17.91 -13.08 9.76
C VAL A 8 16.63 -13.91 9.83
N LYS A 9 16.60 -14.87 10.76
CA LYS A 9 15.43 -15.69 11.07
C LYS A 9 14.60 -14.95 12.12
N LEU A 10 13.53 -14.27 11.71
CA LEU A 10 12.57 -13.72 12.65
C LEU A 10 11.74 -14.88 13.21
N GLN A 11 11.83 -15.09 14.52
CA GLN A 11 11.05 -16.07 15.25
C GLN A 11 9.96 -15.33 16.02
N VAL A 12 8.69 -15.63 15.72
CA VAL A 12 7.59 -15.19 16.57
C VAL A 12 7.72 -15.96 17.89
N LEU A 13 7.69 -15.24 19.02
CA LEU A 13 7.87 -15.83 20.35
C LEU A 13 6.56 -15.87 21.14
N ASN A 14 5.63 -14.95 20.86
CA ASN A 14 4.38 -14.79 21.59
C ASN A 14 3.25 -14.31 20.66
N CYS A 15 2.00 -14.60 21.03
CA CYS A 15 0.79 -13.96 20.51
C CYS A 15 0.35 -12.84 21.46
N VAL A 16 -0.56 -11.97 21.00
CA VAL A 16 -1.15 -10.91 21.81
C VAL A 16 -2.68 -10.98 21.65
N THR A 17 -3.42 -11.00 22.76
CA THR A 17 -4.90 -10.98 22.75
C THR A 17 -5.42 -9.60 22.34
N ASP A 18 -6.72 -9.50 22.06
CA ASP A 18 -7.36 -8.22 21.71
C ASP A 18 -7.30 -7.19 22.86
N LEU A 19 -7.11 -7.66 24.10
CA LEU A 19 -6.93 -6.85 25.30
C LEU A 19 -5.45 -6.50 25.58
N GLY A 20 -4.53 -6.97 24.74
CA GLY A 20 -3.10 -6.67 24.82
C GLY A 20 -2.31 -7.66 25.68
N THR A 21 -2.90 -8.77 26.11
CA THR A 21 -2.21 -9.77 26.94
C THR A 21 -1.29 -10.64 26.10
N VAL A 22 -0.04 -10.76 26.54
CA VAL A 22 0.98 -11.55 25.85
C VAL A 22 0.82 -13.02 26.21
N VAL A 23 0.51 -13.84 25.20
CA VAL A 23 0.32 -15.29 25.34
C VAL A 23 1.51 -16.03 24.74
N PRO A 24 2.17 -16.95 25.47
CA PRO A 24 3.30 -17.72 24.95
C PRO A 24 2.91 -18.55 23.73
N LEU A 25 3.82 -18.63 22.74
CA LEU A 25 3.66 -19.51 21.60
C LEU A 25 3.68 -20.99 22.04
N GLY A 26 2.73 -21.78 21.54
CA GLY A 26 2.45 -23.16 21.98
C GLY A 26 1.29 -23.30 22.98
N THR A 27 0.59 -22.21 23.32
CA THR A 27 -0.55 -22.25 24.25
C THR A 27 -1.84 -22.78 23.60
N ASN A 28 -2.29 -23.98 23.98
CA ASN A 28 -3.49 -24.64 23.42
C ASN A 28 -4.79 -23.90 23.71
N SER A 29 -4.88 -23.29 24.90
CA SER A 29 -6.05 -22.58 25.38
C SER A 29 -5.63 -21.57 26.44
N PHE A 30 -6.09 -20.34 26.30
CA PHE A 30 -5.92 -19.23 27.22
C PHE A 30 -7.24 -18.46 27.28
N VAL A 31 -7.90 -18.45 28.43
CA VAL A 31 -9.18 -17.75 28.58
C VAL A 31 -8.95 -16.40 29.24
N GLU A 32 -9.41 -15.34 28.58
CA GLU A 32 -9.39 -13.98 29.08
C GLU A 32 -10.75 -13.32 28.82
N ASP A 33 -11.37 -12.80 29.88
CA ASP A 33 -12.70 -12.18 29.87
C ASP A 33 -13.79 -13.03 29.18
N GLY A 34 -13.76 -14.34 29.45
CA GLY A 34 -14.72 -15.30 28.87
C GLY A 34 -14.45 -15.67 27.40
N THR A 35 -13.42 -15.11 26.79
CA THR A 35 -12.98 -15.43 25.42
C THR A 35 -11.79 -16.38 25.47
N GLU A 36 -11.87 -17.48 24.72
CA GLU A 36 -10.80 -18.49 24.65
C GLU A 36 -9.89 -18.21 23.44
N TYR A 37 -8.59 -18.08 23.72
CA TYR A 37 -7.54 -17.85 22.74
C TYR A 37 -6.65 -19.10 22.64
N SER A 38 -6.14 -19.37 21.45
CA SER A 38 -5.07 -20.35 21.25
C SER A 38 -3.91 -19.70 20.50
N CYS A 39 -2.69 -19.98 20.93
CA CYS A 39 -1.46 -19.46 20.34
C CYS A 39 -0.63 -20.66 19.88
N MET A 40 -1.08 -21.35 18.83
CA MET A 40 -0.38 -22.51 18.26
C MET A 40 0.72 -22.09 17.29
N ASN A 41 1.87 -22.77 17.38
CA ASN A 41 2.87 -22.74 16.32
C ASN A 41 2.46 -23.76 15.26
N ASN A 42 1.58 -23.38 14.33
CA ASN A 42 1.32 -24.17 13.15
C ASN A 42 2.52 -24.03 12.23
N GLN A 43 3.57 -24.77 12.55
CA GLN A 43 4.72 -24.99 11.70
C GLN A 43 4.48 -26.26 10.88
N ASP A 44 3.33 -26.33 10.22
CA ASP A 44 3.16 -27.19 9.07
C ASP A 44 3.72 -26.44 7.86
N ASP A 45 4.72 -27.03 7.22
CA ASP A 45 5.46 -26.47 6.08
C ASP A 45 4.59 -26.28 4.80
N ASN A 46 3.26 -26.17 4.91
CA ASN A 46 2.35 -26.01 3.76
C ASN A 46 1.07 -25.17 3.98
N ASP A 47 0.79 -24.62 5.16
CA ASP A 47 -0.51 -23.94 5.37
C ASP A 47 -0.39 -22.42 5.51
N ASP A 48 -0.82 -21.76 4.44
CA ASP A 48 -1.81 -20.68 4.43
C ASP A 48 -1.83 -19.76 5.67
N PHE A 49 -0.83 -18.89 5.79
CA PHE A 49 -1.05 -17.61 6.46
C PHE A 49 -1.85 -16.71 5.52
N GLY A 50 -3.16 -16.98 5.46
CA GLY A 50 -4.16 -16.14 4.85
C GLY A 50 -4.13 -14.75 5.49
N SER A 51 -3.42 -13.82 4.85
CA SER A 51 -3.88 -12.43 4.83
C SER A 51 -5.31 -12.52 4.33
N GLY A 52 -6.33 -12.29 5.16
CA GLY A 52 -7.77 -12.57 4.95
C GLY A 52 -8.37 -12.14 3.61
N VAL A 53 -7.86 -12.71 2.53
CA VAL A 53 -8.34 -12.65 1.17
C VAL A 53 -9.08 -13.96 1.05
N GLU A 54 -10.38 -13.89 1.34
CA GLU A 54 -11.32 -14.95 1.02
C GLU A 54 -11.06 -15.45 -0.41
N ASP A 55 -11.21 -16.75 -0.64
CA ASP A 55 -10.89 -17.42 -1.89
C ASP A 55 -11.77 -16.89 -3.03
N ARG A 56 -11.39 -15.76 -3.63
CA ARG A 56 -12.11 -15.05 -4.70
C ARG A 56 -11.84 -15.66 -6.06
N THR A 57 -11.91 -16.99 -6.14
CA THR A 57 -11.72 -17.75 -7.38
C THR A 57 -12.71 -17.33 -8.48
N ASP A 58 -13.88 -16.81 -8.10
CA ASP A 58 -14.89 -16.29 -9.02
C ASP A 58 -14.49 -14.96 -9.72
N GLU A 59 -13.52 -14.22 -9.20
CA GLU A 59 -13.06 -12.93 -9.78
C GLU A 59 -11.88 -13.12 -10.78
N CYS A 60 -11.45 -14.36 -11.00
CA CYS A 60 -10.33 -14.68 -11.88
C CYS A 60 -10.69 -14.58 -13.37
N ASN A 61 -10.44 -13.42 -13.96
CA ASN A 61 -10.56 -13.21 -15.40
C ASN A 61 -9.22 -13.51 -16.09
N ASN A 62 -9.19 -14.50 -16.99
CA ASN A 62 -7.98 -14.91 -17.72
C ASN A 62 -6.78 -15.25 -16.80
N GLY A 63 -7.05 -15.75 -15.59
CA GLY A 63 -6.01 -16.13 -14.62
C GLY A 63 -5.46 -14.99 -13.77
N GLU A 64 -6.07 -13.80 -13.83
CA GLU A 64 -5.69 -12.62 -13.04
C GLU A 64 -6.93 -11.94 -12.42
N TYR A 65 -6.73 -11.23 -11.31
CA TYR A 65 -7.75 -10.35 -10.72
C TYR A 65 -7.11 -9.08 -10.15
N VAL A 66 -7.91 -8.03 -9.94
CA VAL A 66 -7.44 -6.75 -9.40
C VAL A 66 -8.03 -6.52 -8.02
N LEU A 67 -7.17 -6.25 -7.03
CA LEU A 67 -7.57 -5.90 -5.67
C LEU A 67 -6.74 -4.72 -5.17
N ASN A 68 -7.39 -3.64 -4.71
CA ASN A 68 -6.74 -2.47 -4.12
C ASN A 68 -5.58 -1.89 -4.95
N ASN A 69 -5.76 -1.77 -6.26
CA ASN A 69 -4.76 -1.32 -7.24
C ASN A 69 -3.57 -2.28 -7.46
N PHE A 70 -3.73 -3.55 -7.12
CA PHE A 70 -2.75 -4.60 -7.42
C PHE A 70 -3.35 -5.65 -8.32
N VAL A 71 -2.54 -6.13 -9.26
CA VAL A 71 -2.88 -7.27 -10.12
C VAL A 71 -2.34 -8.52 -9.47
N PHE A 72 -3.22 -9.48 -9.23
CA PHE A 72 -2.91 -10.78 -8.68
C PHE A 72 -2.99 -11.85 -9.76
N SER A 73 -2.02 -12.76 -9.76
CA SER A 73 -2.06 -13.98 -10.56
C SER A 73 -2.79 -15.06 -9.77
N CYS A 74 -3.91 -15.57 -10.28
CA CYS A 74 -4.68 -16.63 -9.64
C CYS A 74 -3.87 -17.93 -9.50
N PRO A 75 -3.19 -18.44 -10.54
CA PRO A 75 -2.43 -19.70 -10.41
C PRO A 75 -1.27 -19.63 -9.41
N LYS A 76 -0.70 -18.44 -9.22
CA LYS A 76 0.50 -18.24 -8.40
C LYS A 76 0.20 -17.58 -7.04
N LYS A 77 -1.07 -17.24 -6.79
CA LYS A 77 -1.55 -16.49 -5.61
C LYS A 77 -0.60 -15.35 -5.20
N ARG A 78 -0.13 -14.56 -6.17
CA ARG A 78 0.87 -13.50 -5.93
C ARG A 78 0.60 -12.26 -6.76
N ILE A 79 1.04 -11.12 -6.24
CA ILE A 79 1.01 -9.86 -6.95
C ILE A 79 2.00 -9.90 -8.13
N ILE A 80 1.51 -9.53 -9.30
CA ILE A 80 2.26 -9.49 -10.56
C ILE A 80 2.26 -8.10 -11.19
N GLY A 81 1.64 -7.11 -10.57
CA GLY A 81 1.62 -5.73 -11.09
C GLY A 81 0.85 -4.78 -10.19
N CYS A 82 0.96 -3.50 -10.47
CA CYS A 82 0.15 -2.43 -9.90
C CYS A 82 -0.81 -1.90 -10.98
N VAL A 83 -1.90 -1.24 -10.59
CA VAL A 83 -2.85 -0.61 -11.51
C VAL A 83 -2.79 0.90 -11.32
N ASP A 84 -2.63 1.64 -12.42
CA ASP A 84 -2.64 3.11 -12.39
C ASP A 84 -4.08 3.66 -12.43
N LYS A 85 -4.22 5.00 -12.30
CA LYS A 85 -5.51 5.69 -12.33
C LYS A 85 -6.30 5.52 -13.63
N ASN A 86 -5.66 5.08 -14.72
CA ASN A 86 -6.28 4.82 -16.00
C ASN A 86 -6.63 3.33 -16.19
N GLY A 87 -6.35 2.47 -15.20
CA GLY A 87 -6.56 1.02 -15.29
C GLY A 87 -5.42 0.26 -15.95
N ASN A 88 -4.29 0.90 -16.27
CA ASN A 88 -3.16 0.21 -16.89
C ASN A 88 -2.36 -0.58 -15.87
N VAL A 89 -1.91 -1.77 -16.27
CA VAL A 89 -1.02 -2.61 -15.46
C VAL A 89 0.42 -2.12 -15.57
N VAL A 90 1.02 -1.79 -14.42
CA VAL A 90 2.40 -1.35 -14.27
C VAL A 90 3.20 -2.46 -13.57
N TYR A 91 4.15 -3.07 -14.29
CA TYR A 91 5.00 -4.12 -13.74
C TYR A 91 6.19 -3.56 -12.93
N LYS A 92 6.66 -2.36 -13.31
CA LYS A 92 7.78 -1.67 -12.67
C LYS A 92 7.77 -0.20 -13.06
N GLY A 93 8.08 0.69 -12.12
CA GLY A 93 8.23 2.12 -12.39
C GLY A 93 7.23 2.99 -11.62
N TYR A 94 7.28 4.29 -11.87
CA TYR A 94 6.34 5.22 -11.27
C TYR A 94 4.93 5.01 -11.82
N PHE A 95 3.92 5.20 -10.96
CA PHE A 95 2.51 5.21 -11.34
C PHE A 95 1.72 6.17 -10.45
N VAL A 96 0.56 6.61 -10.91
CA VAL A 96 -0.30 7.57 -10.20
C VAL A 96 -1.63 6.90 -9.86
N LEU A 97 -2.09 7.07 -8.63
CA LEU A 97 -3.42 6.64 -8.18
C LEU A 97 -4.49 7.70 -8.49
N SER A 98 -5.77 7.36 -8.34
CA SER A 98 -6.89 8.25 -8.66
C SER A 98 -6.92 9.56 -7.87
N ASN A 99 -6.26 9.61 -6.72
CA ASN A 99 -6.09 10.77 -5.85
C ASN A 99 -4.77 11.53 -6.11
N ASP A 100 -4.15 11.33 -7.27
CA ASP A 100 -2.88 11.93 -7.69
C ASP A 100 -1.67 11.57 -6.81
N GLN A 101 -1.75 10.48 -6.04
CA GLN A 101 -0.58 9.96 -5.33
C GLN A 101 0.42 9.33 -6.28
N LEU A 102 1.66 9.80 -6.19
CA LEU A 102 2.79 9.23 -6.89
C LEU A 102 3.36 8.05 -6.10
N ASN A 103 3.39 6.90 -6.76
CA ASN A 103 3.89 5.64 -6.20
C ASN A 103 4.93 5.02 -7.14
N TYR A 104 5.66 4.01 -6.67
CA TYR A 104 6.58 3.22 -7.48
C TYR A 104 6.25 1.74 -7.35
N CYS A 105 5.93 1.11 -8.48
CA CYS A 105 5.71 -0.32 -8.54
C CYS A 105 7.05 -1.05 -8.67
N ARG A 106 7.27 -2.04 -7.82
CA ARG A 106 8.42 -2.95 -7.90
C ARG A 106 7.99 -4.34 -7.47
N ILE A 107 8.00 -5.27 -8.42
CA ILE A 107 7.76 -6.68 -8.10
C ILE A 107 9.09 -7.32 -7.73
N VAL A 108 9.24 -7.76 -6.48
CA VAL A 108 10.45 -8.44 -6.00
C VAL A 108 10.21 -9.95 -5.99
N ASN A 109 10.91 -10.67 -6.86
CA ASN A 109 10.70 -12.11 -7.15
C ASN A 109 11.22 -13.08 -6.08
N ARG A 110 11.04 -12.80 -4.78
CA ARG A 110 11.56 -13.69 -3.70
C ARG A 110 10.62 -14.00 -2.54
N GLY A 111 9.35 -13.66 -2.64
CA GLY A 111 8.34 -14.09 -1.67
C GLY A 111 6.94 -13.79 -2.19
N MET A 112 5.92 -14.35 -1.57
CA MET A 112 4.49 -14.14 -1.85
C MET A 112 4.05 -12.66 -1.77
N ASN A 113 4.96 -11.76 -1.43
CA ASN A 113 4.78 -10.33 -1.32
C ASN A 113 5.51 -9.66 -2.48
N ALA A 114 4.79 -9.09 -3.45
CA ALA A 114 5.38 -7.94 -4.11
C ALA A 114 5.59 -6.91 -3.00
N GLU A 115 6.84 -6.60 -2.68
CA GLU A 115 7.14 -5.43 -1.90
C GLU A 115 6.87 -4.21 -2.80
N ILE A 116 5.58 -3.93 -3.00
CA ILE A 116 5.21 -2.55 -3.28
C ILE A 116 5.69 -1.81 -2.03
N LEU A 117 6.47 -0.76 -2.20
CA LEU A 117 6.82 0.20 -1.16
C LEU A 117 5.57 0.95 -0.61
N TYR A 118 4.39 0.33 -0.71
CA TYR A 118 3.09 0.75 -0.23
C TYR A 118 3.00 0.69 1.29
N LYS A 119 3.72 -0.22 1.97
CA LYS A 119 3.84 -0.19 3.44
C LYS A 119 4.82 0.92 3.88
N GLY A 120 4.52 2.17 3.55
CA GLY A 120 5.02 3.32 4.33
C GLY A 120 5.66 4.48 3.57
N ARG A 121 5.83 4.45 2.24
CA ARG A 121 6.41 5.62 1.54
C ARG A 121 5.65 5.96 0.27
N ILE A 122 4.56 6.72 0.43
CA ILE A 122 4.15 7.67 -0.61
C ILE A 122 5.39 8.49 -0.98
N LEU A 123 5.77 8.44 -2.25
CA LEU A 123 6.90 9.25 -2.74
C LEU A 123 6.50 10.71 -2.78
N GLY A 124 5.22 10.95 -3.05
CA GLY A 124 4.66 12.26 -3.13
C GLY A 124 3.34 12.28 -3.89
N CYS A 125 3.08 13.41 -4.51
CA CYS A 125 1.94 13.64 -5.38
C CYS A 125 2.44 14.02 -6.76
N TYR A 126 1.67 13.66 -7.78
CA TYR A 126 1.96 13.99 -9.16
C TYR A 126 1.12 15.21 -9.58
N VAL A 127 1.77 16.22 -10.16
CA VAL A 127 1.11 17.46 -10.61
C VAL A 127 1.18 17.67 -12.12
N GLY A 128 1.59 16.65 -12.88
CA GLY A 128 1.57 16.69 -14.35
C GLY A 128 0.20 16.33 -14.93
N GLY A 129 -0.02 16.68 -16.18
CA GLY A 129 -1.20 16.30 -16.96
C GLY A 129 -1.18 14.84 -17.41
N ALA A 130 -2.28 14.40 -18.05
CA ALA A 130 -2.46 13.02 -18.48
C ALA A 130 -1.44 12.54 -19.54
N HIS A 131 -0.83 13.48 -20.27
CA HIS A 131 0.16 13.19 -21.32
C HIS A 131 1.60 13.52 -20.90
N ASP A 132 1.78 14.04 -19.68
CA ASP A 132 3.11 14.38 -19.18
C ASP A 132 3.89 13.12 -18.81
N ASN A 133 5.21 13.17 -18.99
CA ASN A 133 6.07 12.05 -18.64
C ASN A 133 6.09 11.88 -17.11
N ILE A 134 5.51 10.78 -16.63
CA ILE A 134 5.47 10.44 -15.22
C ILE A 134 6.86 10.34 -14.57
N ASN A 135 7.91 10.05 -15.33
CA ASN A 135 9.26 9.97 -14.80
C ASN A 135 9.94 11.34 -14.65
N ASN A 136 9.32 12.42 -15.13
CA ASN A 136 9.85 13.77 -14.98
C ASN A 136 9.64 14.24 -13.53
N GLN A 137 10.75 14.34 -12.79
CA GLN A 137 10.77 14.70 -11.38
C GLN A 137 10.26 16.13 -11.10
N SER A 138 10.23 17.02 -12.08
CA SER A 138 9.65 18.36 -11.92
C SER A 138 8.15 18.32 -11.60
N PHE A 139 7.46 17.24 -11.96
CA PHE A 139 6.05 17.01 -11.62
C PHE A 139 5.84 16.26 -10.31
N HIS A 140 6.92 15.96 -9.57
CA HIS A 140 6.85 15.21 -8.32
C HIS A 140 6.90 16.19 -7.15
N LYS A 141 5.81 16.24 -6.38
CA LYS A 141 5.77 16.99 -5.12
C LYS A 141 5.99 16.01 -3.98
N PRO A 142 7.03 16.16 -3.14
CA PRO A 142 7.27 15.21 -2.06
C PRO A 142 6.09 15.20 -1.07
N LYS A 143 5.97 14.11 -0.30
CA LYS A 143 4.99 14.05 0.79
C LYS A 143 5.14 15.26 1.71
N ASP A 144 4.01 15.81 2.16
CA ASP A 144 3.91 17.00 3.01
C ASP A 144 4.35 18.32 2.35
N ALA A 145 4.72 18.30 1.07
CA ALA A 145 4.92 19.55 0.32
C ALA A 145 3.61 20.33 0.19
N GLU A 146 3.74 21.64 0.27
CA GLU A 146 2.65 22.60 0.08
C GLU A 146 2.95 23.47 -1.15
N TRP A 147 1.92 23.74 -1.95
CA TRP A 147 2.02 24.61 -3.12
C TRP A 147 0.66 25.22 -3.47
N ILE A 148 0.66 26.14 -4.43
CA ILE A 148 -0.55 26.83 -4.88
C ILE A 148 -1.06 26.18 -6.18
N ILE A 149 -2.35 25.87 -6.23
CA ILE A 149 -3.07 25.54 -7.47
C ILE A 149 -4.20 26.55 -7.62
N GLY A 150 -4.13 27.40 -8.65
CA GLY A 150 -5.13 28.44 -8.88
C GLY A 150 -5.25 29.38 -7.68
N ASN A 151 -6.40 29.35 -7.02
CA ASN A 151 -6.70 30.14 -5.81
C ASN A 151 -6.72 29.29 -4.53
N ALA A 152 -6.05 28.16 -4.48
CA ALA A 152 -6.02 27.29 -3.31
C ALA A 152 -4.57 26.96 -2.91
N ASP A 153 -4.32 26.95 -1.61
CA ASP A 153 -3.16 26.26 -1.05
C ASP A 153 -3.50 24.79 -0.91
N VAL A 154 -2.63 23.94 -1.41
CA VAL A 154 -2.78 22.48 -1.35
C VAL A 154 -1.57 21.84 -0.71
N ARG A 155 -1.77 20.63 -0.18
CA ARG A 155 -0.73 19.80 0.43
C ARG A 155 -0.79 18.38 -0.11
N CYS A 156 0.37 17.76 -0.29
CA CYS A 156 0.44 16.33 -0.55
C CYS A 156 0.36 15.52 0.75
N THR A 157 -0.63 14.65 0.90
CA THR A 157 -0.85 13.86 2.13
C THR A 157 -0.82 12.35 1.88
N ALA A 158 -1.10 11.60 2.94
CA ALA A 158 -1.31 10.15 2.89
C ALA A 158 -2.48 9.71 1.97
N HIS A 159 -3.32 10.65 1.54
CA HIS A 159 -4.51 10.39 0.73
C HIS A 159 -4.52 11.19 -0.59
N GLY A 160 -3.38 11.77 -0.99
CA GLY A 160 -3.27 12.54 -2.23
C GLY A 160 -3.20 14.04 -2.01
N ILE A 161 -3.54 14.82 -3.03
CA ILE A 161 -3.55 16.28 -2.97
C ILE A 161 -4.79 16.72 -2.17
N GLN A 162 -4.59 17.45 -1.09
CA GLN A 162 -5.66 18.01 -0.25
C GLN A 162 -5.61 19.53 -0.24
N THR A 163 -6.78 20.17 -0.24
CA THR A 163 -6.87 21.61 -0.10
C THR A 163 -6.73 22.01 1.38
N LEU A 164 -5.82 22.93 1.66
CA LEU A 164 -5.64 23.52 2.99
C LEU A 164 -6.56 24.72 3.19
N ARG A 165 -6.54 25.65 2.23
CA ARG A 165 -7.38 26.87 2.24
C ARG A 165 -7.63 27.39 0.84
N PHE A 166 -8.76 28.07 0.67
CA PHE A 166 -9.09 28.84 -0.52
C PHE A 166 -8.83 30.32 -0.29
N PHE A 167 -8.29 30.98 -1.31
CA PHE A 167 -8.21 32.42 -1.41
C PHE A 167 -9.45 32.93 -2.16
N SER A 168 -10.37 33.55 -1.44
CA SER A 168 -11.40 34.39 -2.05
C SER A 168 -10.81 35.78 -2.28
N PHE A 169 -10.66 36.17 -3.54
CA PHE A 169 -10.52 37.59 -3.88
C PHE A 169 -11.86 38.25 -3.61
N VAL A 170 -12.02 38.86 -2.43
CA VAL A 170 -13.07 39.85 -2.24
C VAL A 170 -12.69 41.04 -3.12
N LEU A 171 -13.25 41.08 -4.33
CA LEU A 171 -13.26 42.29 -5.13
C LEU A 171 -14.11 43.31 -4.36
N LEU A 172 -13.44 44.13 -3.55
CA LEU A 172 -14.00 45.36 -3.02
C LEU A 172 -14.26 46.28 -4.22
N PHE A 173 -15.44 46.12 -4.84
CA PHE A 173 -15.99 47.15 -5.71
C PHE A 173 -16.29 48.35 -4.81
N HIS A 174 -15.36 49.30 -4.73
CA HIS A 174 -15.69 50.67 -4.36
C HIS A 174 -16.67 51.18 -5.42
N ARG A 175 -17.96 51.16 -5.08
CA ARG A 175 -18.96 52.03 -5.71
C ARG A 175 -18.59 53.46 -5.33
N PHE A 176 -18.04 54.20 -6.29
CA PHE A 176 -18.17 55.65 -6.34
C PHE A 176 -19.54 56.00 -6.91
#